data_AF-A0A0Q4BK44-F1
#
_entry.id   AF-A0A0Q4BK44-F1
#
_cell.length_a   1.000
_cell.length_b   1.000
_cell.length_c   1.000
_cell.angle_alpha   90.00
_cell.angle_beta   90.00
_cell.angle_gamma   90.00
#
_symmetry.space_group_name_H-M   'P 1'
#
loop_
_entity.id
_entity.type
_entity.pdbx_description
1 polymer ?
#
loop_
_entity_poly.entity_id
_entity_poly.type
_entity_poly.pdbx_seq_one_letter_code
_entity_poly.pdbx_strand_id
1 'polypeptide(L)' 'MEEITKEELEEAIRAIASTIGKCEKVLPKLKEGTSQHTLLARRIKAFRIAIELMERELVRLHHDDRHDLSRRSEREP' A
#
# COMPACT_ATOMS: atom_id res chain seq x y z
N MET A 1 5.63 19.88 0.25
CA MET A 1 5.18 18.57 -0.27
C MET A 1 3.70 18.51 0.02
N GLU A 2 2.89 18.13 -0.95
CA GLU A 2 1.45 17.94 -0.75
C GLU A 2 1.25 16.83 0.29
N GLU A 3 0.28 17.02 1.19
CA GLU A 3 -0.12 15.97 2.12
C GLU A 3 -0.82 14.87 1.32
N ILE A 4 -0.36 13.63 1.50
CA ILE A 4 -0.95 12.46 0.85
C ILE A 4 -2.23 12.13 1.61
N THR A 5 -3.35 12.06 0.90
CA THR A 5 -4.62 11.72 1.55
C THR A 5 -4.74 10.21 1.80
N LYS A 6 -5.63 9.85 2.71
CA LYS A 6 -6.00 8.46 2.96
C LYS A 6 -6.51 7.78 1.68
N GLU A 7 -7.36 8.47 0.92
CA GLU A 7 -7.96 7.94 -0.30
C GLU A 7 -6.89 7.66 -1.37
N GLU A 8 -5.87 8.52 -1.46
CA GLU A 8 -4.72 8.33 -2.36
C GLU A 8 -3.90 7.10 -1.95
N LEU A 9 -3.64 6.91 -0.65
CA LEU A 9 -2.96 5.70 -0.15
C LEU A 9 -3.77 4.44 -0.45
N GLU A 10 -5.07 4.44 -0.20
CA GLU A 10 -5.94 3.30 -0.48
C GLU A 10 -5.99 2.96 -1.97
N GLU A 11 -6.06 3.97 -2.85
CA GLU A 11 -6.02 3.76 -4.29
C GLU A 11 -4.66 3.24 -4.75
N ALA A 12 -3.56 3.76 -4.21
CA ALA A 12 -2.22 3.26 -4.49
C ALA A 12 -2.07 1.79 -4.06
N ILE A 13 -2.56 1.41 -2.87
CA ILE A 13 -2.57 0.01 -2.41
C ILE A 13 -3.34 -0.87 -3.40
N ARG A 14 -4.56 -0.46 -3.81
CA ARG A 14 -5.38 -1.21 -4.78
C ARG A 14 -4.66 -1.40 -6.12
N ALA A 15 -4.06 -0.33 -6.66
CA ALA A 15 -3.32 -0.36 -7.92
C ALA A 15 -2.10 -1.30 -7.86
N ILE A 16 -1.33 -1.24 -6.77
CA ILE A 16 -0.16 -2.11 -6.58
C ILE A 16 -0.59 -3.56 -6.39
N ALA A 17 -1.65 -3.83 -5.62
CA ALA A 17 -2.19 -5.17 -5.43
C ALA A 17 -2.64 -5.81 -6.76
N SER A 18 -3.33 -5.04 -7.61
CA SER A 18 -3.70 -5.48 -8.97
C SER A 18 -2.47 -5.79 -9.83
N THR A 19 -1.42 -4.98 -9.70
CA THR A 19 -0.15 -5.19 -10.40
C THR A 19 0.56 -6.46 -9.94
N ILE A 20 0.58 -6.72 -8.62
CA ILE A 20 1.09 -7.98 -8.06
C ILE A 20 0.34 -9.17 -8.66
N GLY A 21 -0.99 -9.15 -8.69
CA GLY A 21 -1.78 -10.25 -9.24
C GLY A 21 -1.50 -10.52 -10.72
N LYS A 22 -1.19 -9.49 -11.52
CA LYS A 22 -0.73 -9.66 -12.91
C LYS A 22 0.67 -10.29 -12.96
N CYS A 23 1.60 -9.83 -12.12
CA CYS A 23 2.95 -10.39 -12.04
C CYS A 23 2.93 -11.86 -11.62
N GLU A 24 2.11 -12.23 -10.64
CA GLU A 24 1.96 -13.61 -10.15
C GLU A 24 1.43 -14.57 -11.23
N LYS A 25 0.53 -14.10 -12.11
CA LYS A 25 0.04 -14.88 -13.26
C LYS A 25 1.11 -15.08 -14.34
N VAL A 26 2.08 -14.18 -14.43
CA VAL A 26 3.17 -14.24 -15.43
C VAL A 26 4.36 -15.03 -14.91
N LEU A 27 4.68 -14.95 -13.62
CA LEU A 27 5.83 -15.60 -12.99
C LEU A 27 5.97 -17.11 -13.34
N PRO A 28 4.94 -17.97 -13.23
CA PRO A 28 5.06 -19.38 -13.55
C PRO A 28 5.26 -19.66 -15.05
N LYS A 29 5.01 -18.68 -15.92
CA LYS A 29 5.27 -18.78 -17.37
C LYS A 29 6.73 -18.50 -17.71
N LEU A 30 7.49 -17.93 -16.77
CA LEU A 30 8.92 -17.65 -16.96
C LEU A 30 9.73 -18.85 -16.48
N LYS A 31 10.76 -19.20 -17.26
CA LYS A 31 11.69 -20.26 -16.88
C LYS A 31 12.48 -19.82 -15.64
N GLU A 32 12.49 -20.67 -14.62
CA GLU A 32 13.30 -20.46 -13.42
C GLU A 32 14.79 -20.34 -13.77
N GLY A 33 15.51 -19.51 -13.01
CA GLY A 33 16.92 -19.20 -13.27
C GLY A 33 17.17 -18.15 -14.36
N THR A 34 16.14 -17.69 -15.07
CA THR A 34 16.28 -16.57 -16.01
C THR A 34 16.32 -15.23 -15.27
N SER A 35 16.92 -14.23 -15.92
CA SER A 35 16.95 -12.85 -15.40
C SER A 35 15.53 -12.28 -15.29
N GLN A 36 14.64 -12.60 -16.23
CA GLN A 36 13.25 -12.14 -16.21
C GLN A 36 12.48 -12.74 -15.03
N HIS A 37 12.63 -14.04 -14.75
CA HIS A 37 12.01 -14.69 -13.59
C HIS A 37 12.48 -14.05 -12.28
N THR A 38 13.80 -13.88 -12.13
CA THR A 38 14.42 -13.27 -10.95
C THR A 38 13.95 -11.83 -10.75
N LEU A 39 13.92 -11.03 -11.81
CA LEU A 39 13.46 -9.64 -11.76
C LEU A 39 11.99 -9.55 -11.34
N LEU A 40 11.13 -10.39 -11.92
CA LEU A 40 9.70 -10.37 -11.63
C LEU A 40 9.41 -10.79 -10.17
N ALA A 41 10.10 -11.82 -9.67
CA ALA A 41 10.00 -12.25 -8.28
C ALA A 41 10.43 -11.14 -7.31
N ARG A 42 11.54 -10.45 -7.60
CA ARG A 42 12.02 -9.31 -6.78
C ARG A 42 11.04 -8.13 -6.81
N ARG A 43 10.44 -7.84 -7.97
CA ARG A 43 9.43 -6.79 -8.12
C ARG A 43 8.20 -7.07 -7.25
N ILE A 44 7.68 -8.30 -7.28
CA ILE A 44 6.55 -8.71 -6.43
C ILE A 44 6.91 -8.49 -4.95
N LYS A 45 8.12 -8.91 -4.53
CA LYS A 45 8.58 -8.70 -3.15
C LYS A 45 8.63 -7.21 -2.78
N ALA A 46 9.16 -6.36 -3.65
CA ALA A 46 9.23 -4.92 -3.41
C ALA A 46 7.83 -4.29 -3.29
N PHE A 47 6.88 -4.68 -4.15
CA PHE A 47 5.51 -4.20 -4.08
C PHE A 47 4.79 -4.61 -2.79
N ARG A 48 5.01 -5.83 -2.29
CA ARG A 48 4.47 -6.26 -1.00
C ARG A 48 5.01 -5.42 0.16
N ILE A 49 6.30 -5.08 0.13
CA ILE A 49 6.90 -4.18 1.13
C ILE A 49 6.29 -2.78 1.04
N ALA A 50 6.09 -2.27 -0.17
CA ALA A 50 5.47 -0.96 -0.38
C ALA A 50 4.04 -0.90 0.18
N ILE A 51 3.22 -1.94 -0.07
CA ILE A 51 1.86 -2.05 0.50
C ILE A 51 1.91 -2.03 2.03
N GLU A 52 2.76 -2.85 2.63
CA GLU A 52 2.91 -2.89 4.10
C GLU A 52 3.28 -1.52 4.69
N LEU A 53 4.14 -0.75 4.02
CA LEU A 53 4.49 0.60 4.46
C LEU A 53 3.32 1.58 4.34
N MET A 54 2.55 1.51 3.25
CA MET A 54 1.37 2.35 3.05
C MET A 54 0.24 1.99 4.03
N GLU A 55 0.03 0.71 4.32
CA GLU A 55 -0.95 0.25 5.31
C GLU A 55 -0.60 0.73 6.73
N ARG A 56 0.69 0.73 7.09
CA ARG A 56 1.15 1.30 8.36
C ARG A 56 0.86 2.80 8.46
N GLU A 57 1.07 3.53 7.37
CA GLU A 57 0.77 4.96 7.33
C GLU A 57 -0.74 5.22 7.39
N LEU A 58 -1.54 4.41 6.70
CA LEU A 58 -3.00 4.45 6.77
C LEU A 58 -3.51 4.24 8.21
N VAL A 59 -2.91 3.31 8.96
CA VAL A 59 -3.23 3.09 10.38
C VAL A 59 -2.85 4.28 11.25
N ARG A 60 -1.75 4.97 10.95
CA ARG A 60 -1.37 6.21 11.65
C ARG A 60 -2.39 7.32 11.42
N LEU A 61 -2.77 7.56 10.17
CA LEU A 61 -3.78 8.56 9.81
C LEU A 61 -5.13 8.27 10.51
N HIS A 62 -5.55 7.00 10.58
CA HIS A 62 -6.76 6.62 11.33
C HIS A 62 -6.68 6.90 12.84
N HIS A 63 -5.49 6.83 13.43
CA HIS A 63 -5.31 7.12 14.85
C HIS A 63 -5.42 8.62 15.13
N ASP A 64 -4.90 9.45 14.23
CA ASP A 64 -4.94 10.91 14.37
C ASP A 64 -6.37 11.46 14.25
N ASP A 65 -7.21 10.87 13.38
CA ASP A 65 -8.64 11.21 13.27
C ASP A 65 -9.42 10.97 14.57
N ARG A 66 -9.06 9.92 15.32
CA ARG A 66 -9.71 9.58 16.61
C ARG A 66 -9.36 10.59 17.70
N HIS A 67 -8.18 11.20 17.62
CA HIS A 67 -7.72 12.18 18.60
C HIS A 67 -8.35 13.56 18.38
N ASP A 68 -8.73 13.91 17.14
CA ASP A 68 -9.37 15.19 16.82
C ASP A 68 -10.87 15.21 17.15
N LEU A 69 -11.55 14.06 17.05
CA LEU A 69 -12.97 13.92 17.44
C LEU A 69 -13.22 14.14 18.94
N SER A 70 -12.27 13.79 19.82
CA SER A 70 -12.41 14.02 21.27
C SER A 70 -12.33 15.51 21.64
N ARG A 71 -11.60 16.33 20.87
CA ARG A 71 -11.48 17.78 21.13
C ARG A 71 -12.68 18.60 20.67
N ARG A 72 -13.47 18.08 19.73
CA ARG A 72 -14.70 18.73 19.26
C ARG A 72 -15.87 18.53 20.22
N SER A 73 -15.91 17.38 20.91
CA SER A 73 -16.96 17.08 21.91
C SER A 73 -16.87 17.96 23.18
N GLU A 74 -15.74 18.62 23.44
CA GLU A 74 -15.56 19.51 24.60
C GLU A 74 -15.87 20.99 24.27
N ARG A 75 -16.32 21.31 23.04
CA ARG A 75 -16.65 22.67 22.58
C ARG A 75 -18.11 22.84 22.14
N GLU A 76 -19.03 22.07 22.71
CA GLU A 76 -20.46 22.37 22.59
C GLU A 76 -20.99 22.81 23.98
N PRO A 77 -21.45 24.06 24.13
CA PRO A 77 -22.14 24.53 25.33
C PRO A 77 -23.59 24.04 25.42
#